data_AF-A0A1W1IF98-F1
#
_entry.id   AF-A0A1W1IF98-F1
#
_cell.length_a   1.000
_cell.length_b   1.000
_cell.length_c   1.000
_cell.angle_alpha   90.00
_cell.angle_beta   90.00
_cell.angle_gamma   90.00
#
_symmetry.space_group_name_H-M   'P 1'
#
loop_
_entity.id
_entity.type
_entity.pdbx_description
1 polymer ?
#
loop_
_entity_poly.entity_id
_entity_poly.type
_entity_poly.pdbx_seq_one_letter_code
_entity_poly.pdbx_strand_id
1 'polypeptide(L)'
;MNLGTYGNFSFSGITNAEEKEESQSGLVKRRRDLDELAYEVLQIVIDQLPPTKEADDISEQKKTQEKINDIISNIIFEQKRHLSYADKQKVNQSVMNEVYQFGPISDLLNDDTITEIMVNGPLDIFVERKGKIIKTENEFRDDKHVMHIIDKIISPLGRRVDESSPLVDARLPDGSRVNIIIPPLAVKGPSITIRKFSKDPLTTNDLITFGALNGDIAEFLRLCVKGRINVLVSGGTGSGKTTLLNVLSSYIPEDERIVTIEDAAEVQLQQAHVVTLESRPANIEGNGKITIRDLVVNALRMRPDRIIVGEVRGGEALDMLQAMNTGHDGSLTTIHANSPRDSLSRLETMVMMSGVELPSRAIREQVASAIDLIIQVERMVDGSRKVTKISEIIGLEGEIVTLQDIFLFHQMGFDEHGNVKGKHKATGIMPNFMEKIKAHGENIPPSLFKPVGTPNMDPFRKGL
;
A
#
# COMPACT_ATOMS: atom_id res chain seq x y z
N MET A 1 35.17 -45.64 -41.95
CA MET A 1 34.48 -45.25 -43.19
C MET A 1 33.24 -44.46 -42.83
N ASN A 2 33.27 -43.12 -42.87
CA ASN A 2 32.44 -42.30 -43.74
C ASN A 2 32.79 -40.81 -43.52
N LEU A 3 32.87 -40.07 -44.62
CA LEU A 3 33.20 -38.65 -44.74
C LEU A 3 31.94 -37.78 -44.62
N GLY A 4 32.11 -36.51 -44.22
CA GLY A 4 31.17 -35.39 -44.47
C GLY A 4 31.18 -34.36 -43.32
N THR A 5 31.97 -33.29 -43.35
CA THR A 5 31.86 -32.00 -44.07
C THR A 5 31.12 -30.87 -43.33
N TYR A 6 31.79 -29.70 -43.27
CA TYR A 6 31.34 -28.31 -43.11
C TYR A 6 31.08 -27.70 -41.72
N GLY A 7 31.72 -26.54 -41.49
CA GLY A 7 31.28 -25.53 -40.51
C GLY A 7 32.37 -24.54 -40.08
N ASN A 8 32.52 -23.44 -40.84
CA ASN A 8 33.36 -22.28 -40.51
C ASN A 8 33.12 -21.76 -39.08
N PHE A 9 34.16 -21.70 -38.25
CA PHE A 9 34.16 -20.87 -37.04
C PHE A 9 34.28 -19.40 -37.45
N SER A 10 33.14 -18.70 -37.51
CA SER A 10 33.11 -17.25 -37.61
C SER A 10 33.35 -16.63 -36.22
N PHE A 11 34.36 -15.76 -36.11
CA PHE A 11 34.49 -14.79 -35.03
C PHE A 11 33.33 -13.79 -35.15
N SER A 12 32.18 -14.08 -34.54
CA SER A 12 31.01 -13.18 -34.51
C SER A 12 30.40 -13.02 -33.11
N GLY A 13 31.01 -13.63 -32.09
CA GLY A 13 30.54 -13.61 -30.70
C GLY A 13 31.16 -12.53 -29.80
N ILE A 14 32.29 -11.92 -30.20
CA ILE A 14 33.00 -10.92 -29.39
C ILE A 14 32.50 -9.50 -29.72
N THR A 15 32.13 -9.23 -30.98
CA THR A 15 31.63 -7.92 -31.43
C THR A 15 30.27 -7.56 -30.83
N ASN A 16 29.38 -8.52 -30.56
CA ASN A 16 28.06 -8.25 -29.98
C ASN A 16 28.07 -7.88 -28.49
N ALA A 17 29.13 -8.22 -27.76
CA ALA A 17 29.30 -7.83 -26.37
C ALA A 17 29.94 -6.44 -26.27
N GLU A 18 30.96 -6.18 -27.09
CA GLU A 18 31.62 -4.88 -27.20
C GLU A 18 30.69 -3.80 -27.78
N GLU A 19 29.86 -4.11 -28.80
CA GLU A 19 28.85 -3.18 -29.34
C GLU A 19 27.72 -2.88 -28.33
N LYS A 20 27.37 -3.84 -27.45
CA LYS A 20 26.40 -3.61 -26.36
C LYS A 20 26.99 -2.76 -25.23
N GLU A 21 28.26 -2.95 -24.89
CA GLU A 21 28.96 -2.11 -23.91
C GLU A 21 29.25 -0.70 -24.46
N GLU A 22 29.62 -0.55 -25.73
CA GLU A 22 29.81 0.76 -26.38
C GLU A 22 28.49 1.52 -26.54
N SER A 23 27.40 0.82 -26.91
CA SER A 23 26.07 1.45 -27.02
C SER A 23 25.50 1.84 -25.65
N GLN A 24 25.70 1.04 -24.60
CA GLN A 24 25.36 1.43 -23.22
C GLN A 24 26.22 2.61 -22.72
N SER A 25 27.53 2.60 -22.99
CA SER A 25 28.46 3.68 -22.68
C SER A 25 28.07 5.01 -23.35
N GLY A 26 27.71 4.97 -24.63
CA GLY A 26 27.25 6.14 -25.38
C GLY A 26 25.92 6.71 -24.88
N LEU A 27 24.98 5.85 -24.48
CA LEU A 27 23.69 6.26 -23.90
C LEU A 27 23.86 6.90 -22.51
N VAL A 28 24.72 6.33 -21.67
CA VAL A 28 25.05 6.88 -20.33
C VAL A 28 25.73 8.24 -20.47
N LYS A 29 26.69 8.37 -21.39
CA LYS A 29 27.35 9.65 -21.67
C LYS A 29 26.36 10.70 -22.16
N ARG A 30 25.53 10.35 -23.14
CA ARG A 30 24.50 11.25 -23.68
C ARG A 30 23.52 11.72 -22.61
N ARG A 31 23.14 10.84 -21.68
CA ARG A 31 22.25 11.20 -20.57
C ARG A 31 22.90 12.23 -19.64
N ARG A 32 24.16 11.99 -19.24
CA ARG A 32 24.92 12.97 -18.44
C ARG A 32 25.02 14.33 -19.13
N ASP A 33 25.28 14.36 -20.43
CA ASP A 33 25.36 15.61 -21.19
C ASP A 33 24.03 16.39 -21.17
N LEU A 34 22.88 15.69 -21.14
CA LEU A 34 21.56 16.30 -21.02
C LEU A 34 21.27 16.80 -19.60
N ASP A 35 21.67 16.04 -18.59
CA ASP A 35 21.49 16.41 -17.19
C ASP A 35 22.36 17.63 -16.82
N GLU A 36 23.60 17.71 -17.34
CA GLU A 36 24.46 18.88 -17.22
C GLU A 36 23.85 20.12 -17.90
N LEU A 37 23.30 19.96 -19.10
CA LEU A 37 22.62 21.06 -19.79
C LEU A 37 21.37 21.52 -19.03
N ALA A 38 20.56 20.59 -18.53
CA ALA A 38 19.40 20.92 -17.72
C ALA A 38 19.80 21.71 -16.46
N TYR A 39 20.93 21.35 -15.85
CA TYR A 39 21.45 22.08 -14.71
C TYR A 39 21.93 23.50 -15.04
N GLU A 40 22.69 23.68 -16.13
CA GLU A 40 23.11 25.01 -16.61
C GLU A 40 21.89 25.91 -16.86
N VAL A 41 20.87 25.37 -17.52
CA VAL A 41 19.61 26.07 -17.78
C VAL A 41 18.91 26.41 -16.46
N LEU A 42 18.81 25.46 -15.52
CA LEU A 42 18.16 25.67 -14.23
C LEU A 42 18.82 26.78 -13.41
N GLN A 43 20.15 26.88 -13.39
CA GLN A 43 20.85 27.97 -12.70
C GLN A 43 20.45 29.34 -13.26
N ILE A 44 20.43 29.48 -14.59
CA ILE A 44 20.03 30.73 -15.25
C ILE A 44 18.56 31.05 -14.97
N VAL A 45 17.70 30.03 -14.98
CA VAL A 45 16.26 30.15 -14.68
C VAL A 45 16.04 30.63 -13.24
N ILE A 46 16.74 30.05 -12.26
CA ILE A 46 16.65 30.46 -10.84
C ILE A 46 17.12 31.91 -10.66
N ASP A 47 18.18 32.33 -11.36
CA ASP A 47 18.70 33.70 -11.26
C ASP A 47 17.76 34.74 -11.91
N GLN A 48 16.99 34.35 -12.92
CA GLN A 48 16.13 35.25 -13.70
C GLN A 48 14.65 35.23 -13.30
N LEU A 49 14.20 34.20 -12.56
CA LEU A 49 12.83 34.07 -12.11
C LEU A 49 12.77 34.16 -10.59
N PRO A 50 12.05 35.15 -10.03
CA PRO A 50 11.78 35.16 -8.59
C PRO A 50 11.01 33.89 -8.21
N PRO A 51 11.10 33.42 -6.94
CA PRO A 51 10.33 32.27 -6.48
C PRO A 51 8.84 32.59 -6.54
N THR A 52 8.19 32.25 -7.66
CA THR A 52 6.76 32.38 -7.85
C THR A 52 6.06 31.34 -7.00
N LYS A 53 5.23 31.81 -6.06
CA LYS A 53 4.48 31.00 -5.10
C LYS A 53 3.26 30.30 -5.69
N GLU A 54 2.95 30.53 -6.96
CA GLU A 54 1.73 30.03 -7.59
C GLU A 54 2.08 28.95 -8.61
N ALA A 55 2.37 27.75 -8.11
CA ALA A 55 2.64 26.57 -8.93
C ALA A 55 1.46 26.15 -9.83
N ASP A 56 0.25 26.66 -9.57
CA ASP A 56 -0.98 26.26 -10.26
C ASP A 56 -1.45 27.22 -11.38
N ASP A 57 -0.77 28.35 -11.63
CA ASP A 57 -1.13 29.23 -12.75
C ASP A 57 -0.57 28.70 -14.09
N ILE A 58 -1.45 28.10 -14.88
CA ILE A 58 -1.16 27.59 -16.23
C ILE A 58 -0.57 28.69 -17.14
N SER A 59 -0.98 29.96 -16.96
CA SER A 59 -0.43 31.09 -17.72
C SER A 59 1.02 31.36 -17.36
N GLU A 60 1.38 31.31 -16.08
CA GLU A 60 2.76 31.47 -15.63
C GLU A 60 3.64 30.30 -16.05
N GLN A 61 3.17 29.06 -15.88
CA GLN A 61 3.91 27.87 -16.33
C GLN A 61 4.24 27.95 -17.82
N LYS A 62 3.29 28.39 -18.66
CA LYS A 62 3.52 28.56 -20.10
C LYS A 62 4.55 29.64 -20.41
N LYS A 63 4.54 30.77 -19.71
CA LYS A 63 5.56 31.83 -19.86
C LYS A 63 6.95 31.34 -19.44
N THR A 64 7.03 30.59 -18.35
CA THR A 64 8.28 29.99 -17.87
C THR A 64 8.82 28.96 -18.86
N GLN A 65 7.94 28.11 -19.40
CA GLN A 65 8.27 27.15 -20.47
C GLN A 65 8.89 27.85 -21.70
N GLU A 66 8.30 28.96 -22.15
CA GLU A 66 8.79 29.76 -23.29
C GLU A 66 10.18 30.34 -22.98
N LYS A 67 10.37 30.95 -21.80
CA LYS A 67 11.68 31.45 -21.36
C LYS A 67 12.74 30.36 -21.28
N ILE A 68 12.39 29.18 -20.75
CA ILE A 68 13.31 28.02 -20.69
C ILE A 68 13.72 27.62 -22.11
N ASN A 69 12.80 27.58 -23.07
CA ASN A 69 13.12 27.27 -24.46
C ASN A 69 14.06 28.30 -25.09
N ASP A 70 13.89 29.58 -24.77
CA ASP A 70 14.78 30.65 -25.24
C ASP A 70 16.19 30.50 -24.64
N ILE A 71 16.30 30.24 -23.34
CA ILE A 71 17.58 29.99 -22.65
C ILE A 71 18.28 28.76 -23.23
N ILE A 72 17.56 27.65 -23.40
CA ILE A 72 18.10 26.44 -24.04
C ILE A 72 18.62 26.77 -25.44
N SER A 73 17.86 27.53 -26.24
CA SER A 73 18.25 27.88 -27.61
C SER A 73 19.51 28.75 -27.66
N ASN A 74 19.66 29.68 -26.72
CA ASN A 74 20.84 30.53 -26.59
C ASN A 74 22.09 29.72 -26.19
N ILE A 75 21.99 28.85 -25.18
CA ILE A 75 23.11 28.01 -24.74
C ILE A 75 23.57 27.09 -25.87
N ILE A 76 22.62 26.49 -26.59
CA ILE A 76 22.92 25.62 -27.73
C ILE A 76 23.65 26.38 -28.84
N PHE A 77 23.25 27.62 -29.12
CA PHE A 77 23.88 28.46 -30.12
C PHE A 77 25.29 28.88 -29.70
N GLU A 78 25.48 29.35 -28.46
CA GLU A 78 26.77 29.80 -27.93
C GLU A 78 27.80 28.65 -27.83
N GLN A 79 27.37 27.51 -27.31
CA GLN A 79 28.24 26.35 -27.11
C GLN A 79 28.39 25.47 -28.37
N LYS A 80 27.74 25.85 -29.48
CA LYS A 80 27.71 25.08 -30.75
C LYS A 80 27.31 23.62 -30.56
N ARG A 81 26.40 23.33 -29.61
CA ARG A 81 25.89 21.97 -29.37
C ARG A 81 24.87 21.60 -30.45
N HIS A 82 24.78 20.32 -30.79
CA HIS A 82 23.71 19.78 -31.63
C HIS A 82 22.81 18.88 -30.78
N LEU A 83 21.58 19.34 -30.55
CA LEU A 83 20.56 18.57 -29.84
C LEU A 83 19.37 18.33 -30.77
N SER A 84 18.86 17.11 -30.74
CA SER A 84 17.62 16.80 -31.42
C SER A 84 16.46 17.55 -30.76
N TYR A 85 15.34 17.72 -31.47
CA TYR A 85 14.13 18.30 -30.90
C TYR A 85 13.66 17.52 -29.66
N ALA A 86 13.77 16.19 -29.68
CA ALA A 86 13.42 15.32 -28.56
C ALA A 86 14.30 15.56 -27.33
N ASP A 87 15.61 15.77 -27.52
CA ASP A 87 16.52 16.06 -26.42
C ASP A 87 16.25 17.44 -25.78
N LYS A 88 15.94 18.46 -26.61
CA LYS A 88 15.53 19.78 -26.10
C LYS A 88 14.26 19.69 -25.24
N GLN A 89 13.28 18.92 -25.70
CA GLN A 89 12.04 18.68 -24.95
C GLN A 89 12.31 17.98 -23.60
N LYS A 90 13.22 16.99 -23.56
CA LYS A 90 13.63 16.33 -22.32
C LYS A 90 14.29 17.30 -21.32
N VAL A 91 15.24 18.10 -21.80
CA VAL A 91 15.93 19.11 -20.97
C VAL A 91 14.92 20.11 -20.42
N ASN A 92 14.02 20.61 -21.27
CA ASN A 92 12.97 21.52 -20.83
C ASN A 92 12.07 20.88 -19.76
N GLN A 93 11.55 19.67 -20.01
CA GLN A 93 10.71 18.97 -19.04
C GLN A 93 11.43 18.75 -17.71
N SER A 94 12.72 18.40 -17.74
CA SER A 94 13.55 18.26 -16.55
C SER A 94 13.61 19.57 -15.75
N VAL A 95 13.90 20.69 -16.40
CA VAL A 95 13.94 22.01 -15.74
C VAL A 95 12.55 22.42 -15.21
N MET A 96 11.48 22.13 -15.94
CA MET A 96 10.11 22.39 -15.47
C MET A 96 9.75 21.56 -14.24
N ASN A 97 10.15 20.29 -14.22
CA ASN A 97 9.98 19.42 -13.06
C ASN A 97 10.76 19.95 -11.85
N GLU A 98 11.96 20.49 -12.08
CA GLU A 98 12.78 21.13 -11.04
C GLU A 98 12.18 22.43 -10.52
N VAL A 99 11.52 23.23 -11.37
CA VAL A 99 10.92 24.51 -10.97
C VAL A 99 9.59 24.28 -10.27
N TYR A 100 8.67 23.53 -10.88
CA TYR A 100 7.26 23.45 -10.47
C TYR A 100 6.86 22.13 -9.81
N GLN A 101 7.66 21.08 -9.91
CA GLN A 101 7.33 19.75 -9.38
C GLN A 101 8.38 19.30 -8.34
N PHE A 102 8.68 17.99 -8.32
CA PHE A 102 9.53 17.34 -7.33
C PHE A 102 10.85 16.84 -7.95
N GLY A 103 11.34 17.53 -8.98
CA GLY A 103 12.61 17.20 -9.64
C GLY A 103 12.66 15.75 -10.17
N PRO A 104 13.72 14.97 -9.87
CA PRO A 104 13.91 13.61 -10.40
C PRO A 104 12.82 12.59 -10.05
N ILE A 105 12.05 12.80 -8.98
CA ILE A 105 10.99 11.87 -8.57
C ILE A 105 9.62 12.22 -9.17
N SER A 106 9.51 13.32 -9.94
CA SER A 106 8.24 13.79 -10.50
C SER A 106 7.60 12.76 -11.43
N ASP A 107 8.38 12.18 -12.35
CA ASP A 107 7.88 11.15 -13.27
C ASP A 107 7.46 9.88 -12.52
N LEU A 108 8.16 9.54 -11.43
CA LEU A 108 7.83 8.39 -10.58
C LEU A 108 6.52 8.61 -9.82
N LEU A 109 6.28 9.84 -9.36
CA LEU A 109 5.03 10.23 -8.70
C LEU A 109 3.85 10.17 -9.67
N ASN A 110 4.06 10.52 -10.93
CA ASN A 110 3.01 10.48 -11.97
C ASN A 110 2.76 9.07 -12.55
N ASP A 111 3.64 8.09 -12.30
CA ASP A 111 3.46 6.71 -12.76
C ASP A 111 2.52 5.92 -11.83
N ASP A 112 1.29 5.67 -12.28
CA ASP A 112 0.27 4.90 -11.53
C ASP A 112 0.63 3.44 -11.28
N THR A 113 1.64 2.88 -11.96
CA THR A 113 2.14 1.53 -11.67
C THR A 113 3.03 1.47 -10.43
N ILE A 114 3.50 2.63 -9.94
CA ILE A 114 4.33 2.77 -8.75
C ILE A 114 3.43 3.04 -7.54
N THR A 115 3.70 2.31 -6.46
CA THR A 115 2.92 2.39 -5.20
C THR A 115 3.69 3.04 -4.06
N GLU A 116 5.03 2.98 -4.11
CA GLU A 116 5.91 3.55 -3.10
C GLU A 116 7.21 4.04 -3.76
N ILE A 117 7.75 5.15 -3.27
CA ILE A 117 9.01 5.75 -3.71
C ILE A 117 9.87 5.93 -2.46
N MET A 118 11.11 5.45 -2.49
CA MET A 118 12.06 5.51 -1.38
C MET A 118 13.36 6.14 -1.87
N VAL A 119 13.66 7.32 -1.37
CA VAL A 119 14.92 8.04 -1.57
C VAL A 119 15.78 7.81 -0.33
N ASN A 120 16.86 7.05 -0.48
CA ASN A 120 17.77 6.70 0.62
C ASN A 120 19.04 7.58 0.64
N GLY A 121 19.02 8.66 -0.11
CA GLY A 121 20.14 9.53 -0.44
C GLY A 121 20.04 9.95 -1.90
N PRO A 122 20.94 10.84 -2.37
CA PRO A 122 20.80 11.44 -3.69
C PRO A 122 20.89 10.43 -4.84
N LEU A 123 21.74 9.40 -4.71
CA LEU A 123 22.02 8.43 -5.79
C LEU A 123 21.27 7.09 -5.63
N ASP A 124 20.41 6.98 -4.61
CA ASP A 124 19.79 5.72 -4.21
C ASP A 124 18.27 5.88 -4.11
N ILE A 125 17.60 5.80 -5.26
CA ILE A 125 16.14 5.87 -5.38
C ILE A 125 15.58 4.49 -5.75
N PHE A 126 14.64 4.00 -4.94
CA PHE A 126 13.92 2.74 -5.12
C PHE A 126 12.42 2.99 -5.28
N VAL A 127 11.74 2.09 -5.97
CA VAL A 127 10.28 2.14 -6.13
C VAL A 127 9.68 0.76 -5.90
N GLU A 128 8.46 0.71 -5.34
CA GLU A 128 7.63 -0.50 -5.36
C GLU A 128 6.75 -0.50 -6.62
N ARG A 129 7.00 -1.46 -7.51
CA ARG A 129 6.15 -1.76 -8.66
C ARG A 129 5.68 -3.22 -8.57
N LYS A 130 4.35 -3.42 -8.62
CA LYS A 130 3.71 -4.75 -8.54
C LYS A 130 4.22 -5.61 -7.36
N GLY A 131 4.37 -5.02 -6.17
CA GLY A 131 4.80 -5.75 -4.97
C GLY A 131 6.31 -5.99 -4.84
N LYS A 132 7.12 -5.55 -5.81
CA LYS A 132 8.58 -5.73 -5.83
C LYS A 132 9.29 -4.38 -5.73
N ILE A 133 10.31 -4.33 -4.88
CA ILE A 133 11.19 -3.16 -4.74
C ILE A 133 12.28 -3.24 -5.82
N ILE A 134 12.43 -2.16 -6.59
CA ILE A 134 13.36 -2.08 -7.72
C ILE A 134 14.14 -0.77 -7.59
N LYS A 135 15.46 -0.81 -7.79
CA LYS A 135 16.29 0.41 -7.89
C LYS A 135 15.99 1.10 -9.23
N THR A 136 15.75 2.40 -9.18
CA THR A 136 15.53 3.21 -10.39
C THR A 136 16.86 3.72 -10.95
N GLU A 137 16.82 4.26 -12.15
CA GLU A 137 17.94 5.02 -12.69
C GLU A 137 17.87 6.51 -12.34
N ASN A 138 16.81 6.96 -11.67
CA ASN A 138 16.63 8.36 -11.27
C ASN A 138 17.59 8.68 -10.12
N GLU A 139 18.22 9.84 -10.18
CA GLU A 139 19.19 10.30 -9.18
C GLU A 139 19.01 11.81 -8.96
N PHE A 140 19.16 12.23 -7.71
CA PHE A 140 19.44 13.62 -7.37
C PHE A 140 20.93 13.88 -7.49
N ARG A 141 21.29 15.16 -7.65
CA ARG A 141 22.68 15.59 -7.76
C ARG A 141 23.48 15.39 -6.48
N ASP A 142 22.89 15.82 -5.36
CA ASP A 142 23.54 15.87 -4.06
C ASP A 142 22.48 16.00 -2.94
N ASP A 143 22.92 15.90 -1.69
CA ASP A 143 22.05 16.05 -0.52
C ASP A 143 21.33 17.40 -0.49
N LYS A 144 21.96 18.48 -0.99
CA LYS A 144 21.34 19.82 -1.03
C LYS A 144 20.14 19.83 -1.97
N HIS A 145 20.22 19.12 -3.08
CA HIS A 145 19.11 18.96 -4.00
C HIS A 145 17.96 18.18 -3.34
N VAL A 146 18.25 17.07 -2.64
CA VAL A 146 17.21 16.34 -1.90
C VAL A 146 16.55 17.25 -0.84
N MET A 147 17.35 18.00 -0.07
CA MET A 147 16.84 18.97 0.90
C MET A 147 15.95 20.04 0.27
N HIS A 148 16.28 20.54 -0.92
CA HIS A 148 15.44 21.49 -1.64
C HIS A 148 14.07 20.90 -2.01
N ILE A 149 14.03 19.64 -2.44
CA ILE A 149 12.75 18.96 -2.74
C ILE A 149 11.96 18.67 -1.46
N ILE A 150 12.65 18.32 -0.36
CA ILE A 150 12.04 18.20 0.96
C ILE A 150 11.35 19.52 1.35
N ASP A 151 12.04 20.66 1.22
CA ASP A 151 11.49 21.98 1.53
C ASP A 151 10.25 22.28 0.67
N LYS A 152 10.26 21.94 -0.61
CA LYS A 152 9.09 22.07 -1.50
C LYS A 152 7.91 21.20 -1.08
N ILE A 153 8.17 20.00 -0.59
CA ILE A 153 7.13 19.08 -0.12
C ILE A 153 6.47 19.61 1.17
N ILE A 154 7.28 20.07 2.13
CA ILE A 154 6.78 20.40 3.48
C ILE A 154 6.26 21.84 3.61
N SER A 155 6.80 22.80 2.83
CA SER A 155 6.47 24.22 2.97
C SER A 155 4.98 24.50 2.77
N PRO A 156 4.29 23.95 1.75
CA PRO A 156 2.84 24.13 1.57
C PRO A 156 2.01 23.52 2.70
N LEU A 157 2.55 22.52 3.41
CA LEU A 157 1.87 21.84 4.51
C LEU A 157 2.00 22.59 5.84
N GLY A 158 2.70 23.73 5.87
CA GLY A 158 2.96 24.51 7.08
C GLY A 158 3.86 23.77 8.09
N ARG A 159 4.62 22.76 7.63
CA ARG A 159 5.55 22.00 8.46
C ARG A 159 6.99 22.49 8.23
N ARG A 160 7.86 22.23 9.21
CA ARG A 160 9.29 22.57 9.13
C ARG A 160 10.10 21.31 9.38
N VAL A 161 11.22 21.17 8.67
CA VAL A 161 12.25 20.18 8.92
C VAL A 161 13.58 20.89 8.97
N ASP A 162 14.30 20.72 10.07
CA ASP A 162 15.61 21.31 10.29
C ASP A 162 16.36 20.47 11.33
N GLU A 163 17.60 20.82 11.66
CA GLU A 163 18.42 20.05 12.61
C GLU A 163 17.77 19.93 14.01
N SER A 164 16.87 20.84 14.38
CA SER A 164 16.14 20.80 15.66
C SER A 164 14.91 19.89 15.60
N SER A 165 14.34 19.70 14.41
CA SER A 165 13.19 18.82 14.14
C SER A 165 13.45 17.98 12.87
N PRO A 166 14.34 16.98 12.94
CA PRO A 166 14.84 16.28 11.76
C PRO A 166 13.90 15.19 11.21
N LEU A 167 12.70 15.05 11.78
CA LEU A 167 11.71 14.04 11.44
C LEU A 167 10.40 14.72 11.04
N VAL A 168 9.84 14.33 9.91
CA VAL A 168 8.51 14.79 9.47
C VAL A 168 7.70 13.64 8.91
N ASP A 169 6.50 13.48 9.45
CA ASP A 169 5.41 12.70 8.84
C ASP A 169 4.31 13.66 8.39
N ALA A 170 3.89 13.53 7.14
CA ALA A 170 2.89 14.41 6.56
C ALA A 170 2.04 13.72 5.49
N ARG A 171 0.93 14.38 5.14
CA ARG A 171 0.02 13.98 4.07
C ARG A 171 0.06 15.04 2.97
N LEU A 172 0.32 14.59 1.74
CA LEU A 172 0.32 15.41 0.55
C LEU A 172 -1.13 15.73 0.11
N PRO A 173 -1.35 16.79 -0.69
CA PRO A 173 -2.70 17.18 -1.14
C PRO A 173 -3.45 16.10 -1.95
N ASP A 174 -2.71 15.22 -2.63
CA ASP A 174 -3.26 14.07 -3.36
C ASP A 174 -3.65 12.89 -2.45
N GLY A 175 -3.43 13.02 -1.13
CA GLY A 175 -3.69 12.00 -0.12
C GLY A 175 -2.49 11.11 0.19
N SER A 176 -1.40 11.19 -0.60
CA SER A 176 -0.19 10.38 -0.42
C SER A 176 0.47 10.68 0.92
N ARG A 177 1.12 9.69 1.52
CA ARG A 177 1.84 9.86 2.79
C ARG A 177 3.32 10.04 2.52
N VAL A 178 3.95 10.97 3.22
CA VAL A 178 5.39 11.21 3.14
C VAL A 178 6.02 11.13 4.53
N ASN A 179 7.09 10.37 4.63
CA ASN A 179 7.99 10.32 5.77
C ASN A 179 9.35 10.89 5.34
N ILE A 180 9.92 11.77 6.15
CA ILE A 180 11.18 12.46 5.89
C ILE A 180 12.07 12.37 7.12
N ILE A 181 13.34 12.03 6.88
CA ILE A 181 14.38 11.97 7.90
C ILE A 181 15.63 12.64 7.35
N ILE A 182 16.16 13.64 8.05
CA ILE A 182 17.36 14.38 7.62
C ILE A 182 18.54 14.17 8.59
N PRO A 183 19.78 14.53 8.19
CA PRO A 183 20.92 14.57 9.10
C PRO A 183 20.64 15.45 10.35
N PRO A 184 21.21 15.12 11.52
CA PRO A 184 22.20 14.07 11.76
C PRO A 184 21.62 12.66 11.95
N LEU A 185 20.29 12.49 11.97
CA LEU A 185 19.67 11.17 12.18
C LEU A 185 19.86 10.25 10.96
N ALA A 186 19.70 10.80 9.77
CA ALA A 186 20.00 10.11 8.53
C ALA A 186 21.49 10.27 8.17
N VAL A 187 22.34 9.39 8.74
CA VAL A 187 23.81 9.47 8.65
C VAL A 187 24.34 9.45 7.21
N LYS A 188 23.60 8.86 6.28
CA LYS A 188 23.99 8.73 4.86
C LYS A 188 23.42 9.83 3.95
N GLY A 189 22.83 10.87 4.53
CA GLY A 189 22.15 11.92 3.81
C GLY A 189 20.63 11.87 4.01
N PRO A 190 19.89 12.88 3.54
CA PRO A 190 18.45 12.98 3.71
C PRO A 190 17.70 11.83 3.01
N SER A 191 16.62 11.38 3.64
CA SER A 191 15.78 10.28 3.16
C SER A 191 14.30 10.68 3.10
N ILE A 192 13.62 10.21 2.06
CA ILE A 192 12.21 10.45 1.79
C ILE A 192 11.55 9.10 1.47
N THR A 193 10.45 8.78 2.13
CA THR A 193 9.58 7.66 1.74
C THR A 193 8.20 8.21 1.42
N ILE A 194 7.74 8.03 0.19
CA ILE A 194 6.41 8.42 -0.27
C ILE A 194 5.61 7.16 -0.56
N ARG A 195 4.53 6.96 0.18
CA ARG A 195 3.53 5.93 -0.11
C ARG A 195 2.37 6.60 -0.85
N LYS A 196 2.22 6.27 -2.14
CA LYS A 196 1.20 6.89 -2.99
C LYS A 196 -0.20 6.51 -2.54
N PHE A 197 -1.09 7.49 -2.54
CA PHE A 197 -2.51 7.24 -2.37
C PHE A 197 -3.09 6.71 -3.69
N SER A 198 -3.77 5.58 -3.63
CA SER A 198 -4.42 5.00 -4.80
C SER A 198 -5.73 5.74 -5.06
N LYS A 199 -5.84 6.39 -6.24
CA LYS A 199 -7.05 7.13 -6.63
C LYS A 199 -8.24 6.21 -6.86
N ASP A 200 -8.00 5.04 -7.45
CA ASP A 200 -9.02 4.03 -7.73
C ASP A 200 -8.89 2.86 -6.73
N PRO A 201 -9.83 2.69 -5.80
CA PRO A 201 -9.81 1.57 -4.89
C PRO A 201 -10.02 0.27 -5.66
N LEU A 202 -9.22 -0.75 -5.34
CA LEU A 202 -9.39 -2.08 -5.93
C LEU A 202 -10.77 -2.66 -5.61
N THR A 203 -11.37 -3.35 -6.57
CA THR A 203 -12.66 -4.01 -6.44
C THR A 203 -12.50 -5.50 -6.16
N THR A 204 -13.60 -6.16 -5.78
CA THR A 204 -13.67 -7.62 -5.66
C THR A 204 -13.22 -8.33 -6.93
N ASN A 205 -13.65 -7.84 -8.10
CA ASN A 205 -13.30 -8.45 -9.38
C ASN A 205 -11.80 -8.35 -9.67
N ASP A 206 -11.17 -7.26 -9.26
CA ASP A 206 -9.71 -7.12 -9.36
C ASP A 206 -9.00 -8.15 -8.49
N LEU A 207 -9.44 -8.34 -7.23
CA LEU A 207 -8.85 -9.35 -6.34
C LEU A 207 -9.01 -10.78 -6.87
N ILE A 208 -10.15 -11.10 -7.49
CA ILE A 208 -10.37 -12.39 -8.15
C ILE A 208 -9.44 -12.52 -9.37
N THR A 209 -9.34 -11.48 -10.18
CA THR A 209 -8.51 -11.45 -11.40
C THR A 209 -7.02 -11.60 -11.06
N PHE A 210 -6.55 -10.98 -9.98
CA PHE A 210 -5.18 -11.14 -9.48
C PHE A 210 -4.95 -12.50 -8.77
N GLY A 211 -6.01 -13.29 -8.58
CA GLY A 211 -5.95 -14.56 -7.86
C GLY A 211 -5.60 -14.40 -6.38
N ALA A 212 -5.96 -13.25 -5.79
CA ALA A 212 -5.80 -12.99 -4.36
C ALA A 212 -6.82 -13.78 -3.53
N LEU A 213 -8.02 -13.98 -4.08
CA LEU A 213 -9.08 -14.85 -3.59
C LEU A 213 -9.87 -15.43 -4.78
N ASN A 214 -10.72 -16.42 -4.57
CA ASN A 214 -11.63 -16.92 -5.61
C ASN A 214 -13.07 -16.40 -5.42
N GLY A 215 -13.94 -16.63 -6.40
CA GLY A 215 -15.34 -16.17 -6.35
C GLY A 215 -16.12 -16.73 -5.16
N ASP A 216 -15.89 -17.99 -4.77
CA ASP A 216 -16.55 -18.61 -3.61
C ASP A 216 -16.21 -17.89 -2.31
N ILE A 217 -14.92 -17.56 -2.11
CA ILE A 217 -14.46 -16.77 -0.96
C ILE A 217 -15.02 -15.36 -1.03
N ALA A 218 -15.02 -14.72 -2.20
CA ALA A 218 -15.58 -13.37 -2.35
C ALA A 218 -17.05 -13.32 -1.91
N GLU A 219 -17.86 -14.29 -2.35
CA GLU A 219 -19.27 -14.38 -2.00
C GLU A 219 -19.47 -14.70 -0.52
N PHE A 220 -18.68 -15.63 0.04
CA PHE A 220 -18.69 -15.92 1.46
C PHE A 220 -18.41 -14.66 2.30
N LEU A 221 -17.36 -13.92 1.96
CA LEU A 221 -16.98 -12.70 2.66
C LEU A 221 -18.02 -11.58 2.51
N ARG A 222 -18.64 -11.46 1.33
CA ARG A 222 -19.77 -10.55 1.10
C ARG A 222 -20.93 -10.85 2.05
N LEU A 223 -21.30 -12.12 2.18
CA LEU A 223 -22.38 -12.57 3.05
C LEU A 223 -22.03 -12.38 4.53
N CYS A 224 -20.77 -12.57 4.93
CA CYS A 224 -20.30 -12.26 6.29
C CYS A 224 -20.44 -10.77 6.62
N VAL A 225 -20.01 -9.88 5.72
CA VAL A 225 -20.13 -8.42 5.96
C VAL A 225 -21.59 -8.01 6.10
N LYS A 226 -22.47 -8.47 5.20
CA LYS A 226 -23.91 -8.18 5.27
C LYS A 226 -24.58 -8.79 6.49
N GLY A 227 -24.16 -9.98 6.89
CA GLY A 227 -24.61 -10.66 8.11
C GLY A 227 -24.02 -10.12 9.41
N ARG A 228 -23.35 -8.95 9.37
CA ARG A 228 -22.74 -8.27 10.52
C ARG A 228 -21.76 -9.16 11.33
N ILE A 229 -20.99 -9.98 10.62
CA ILE A 229 -19.89 -10.74 11.19
C ILE A 229 -18.71 -9.80 11.46
N ASN A 230 -18.15 -9.86 12.67
CA ASN A 230 -16.98 -9.07 13.05
C ASN A 230 -15.71 -9.70 12.45
N VAL A 231 -14.98 -8.94 11.63
CA VAL A 231 -13.86 -9.46 10.84
C VAL A 231 -12.54 -8.81 11.23
N LEU A 232 -11.54 -9.65 11.51
CA LEU A 232 -10.15 -9.27 11.70
C LEU A 232 -9.31 -9.65 10.48
N VAL A 233 -8.77 -8.66 9.76
CA VAL A 233 -7.84 -8.91 8.65
C VAL A 233 -6.40 -8.85 9.17
N SER A 234 -5.69 -9.97 9.08
CA SER A 234 -4.33 -10.16 9.60
C SER A 234 -3.32 -10.35 8.47
N GLY A 235 -2.08 -9.90 8.68
CA GLY A 235 -1.00 -10.04 7.71
C GLY A 235 0.21 -9.14 7.94
N GLY A 236 1.32 -9.44 7.27
CA GLY A 236 2.55 -8.63 7.33
C GLY A 236 2.43 -7.25 6.68
N THR A 237 3.47 -6.43 6.80
CA THR A 237 3.59 -5.16 6.06
C THR A 237 3.52 -5.41 4.55
N GLY A 238 2.76 -4.58 3.83
CA GLY A 238 2.61 -4.68 2.38
C GLY A 238 1.82 -5.90 1.87
N SER A 239 1.20 -6.70 2.75
CA SER A 239 0.42 -7.89 2.35
C SER A 239 -0.94 -7.57 1.73
N GLY A 240 -1.42 -6.32 1.81
CA GLY A 240 -2.72 -5.90 1.27
C GLY A 240 -3.88 -5.94 2.27
N LYS A 241 -3.61 -5.87 3.59
CA LYS A 241 -4.65 -5.84 4.63
C LYS A 241 -5.67 -4.72 4.41
N THR A 242 -5.22 -3.47 4.31
CA THR A 242 -6.09 -2.31 4.12
C THR A 242 -6.83 -2.38 2.78
N THR A 243 -6.18 -2.93 1.74
CA THR A 243 -6.83 -3.18 0.45
C THR A 243 -8.00 -4.15 0.59
N LEU A 244 -7.80 -5.29 1.27
CA LEU A 244 -8.87 -6.25 1.51
C LEU A 244 -9.95 -5.65 2.41
N LEU A 245 -9.57 -4.92 3.46
CA LEU A 245 -10.50 -4.19 4.34
C LEU A 245 -11.40 -3.26 3.52
N ASN A 246 -10.83 -2.50 2.58
CA ASN A 246 -11.56 -1.57 1.73
C ASN A 246 -12.54 -2.29 0.78
N VAL A 247 -12.15 -3.45 0.23
CA VAL A 247 -13.06 -4.29 -0.57
C VAL A 247 -14.19 -4.83 0.29
N LEU A 248 -13.88 -5.34 1.49
CA LEU A 248 -14.90 -5.84 2.41
C LEU A 248 -15.88 -4.76 2.83
N SER A 249 -15.38 -3.56 3.12
CA SER A 249 -16.22 -2.45 3.54
C SER A 249 -17.14 -1.93 2.44
N SER A 250 -16.83 -2.16 1.16
CA SER A 250 -17.75 -1.90 0.05
C SER A 250 -19.02 -2.78 0.06
N TYR A 251 -19.02 -3.89 0.81
CA TYR A 251 -20.20 -4.74 0.97
C TYR A 251 -21.15 -4.29 2.08
N ILE A 252 -20.76 -3.27 2.85
CA ILE A 252 -21.61 -2.71 3.90
C ILE A 252 -22.85 -2.06 3.25
N PRO A 253 -24.08 -2.35 3.72
CA PRO A 253 -25.30 -1.74 3.19
C PRO A 253 -25.31 -0.20 3.25
N GLU A 254 -25.97 0.43 2.29
CA GLU A 254 -26.06 1.91 2.15
C GLU A 254 -26.87 2.60 3.25
N ASP A 255 -27.72 1.86 3.97
CA ASP A 255 -28.56 2.37 5.05
C ASP A 255 -27.86 2.40 6.41
N GLU A 256 -26.61 1.93 6.49
CA GLU A 256 -25.83 1.91 7.72
C GLU A 256 -24.94 3.15 7.87
N ARG A 257 -24.86 3.68 9.09
CA ARG A 257 -23.92 4.75 9.45
C ARG A 257 -22.56 4.16 9.83
N ILE A 258 -21.51 4.56 9.14
CA ILE A 258 -20.16 4.01 9.32
C ILE A 258 -19.22 5.08 9.86
N VAL A 259 -18.44 4.76 10.88
CA VAL A 259 -17.34 5.60 11.35
C VAL A 259 -16.01 4.88 11.09
N THR A 260 -15.14 5.46 10.27
CA THR A 260 -13.78 4.95 10.06
C THR A 260 -12.79 5.72 10.93
N ILE A 261 -11.81 5.02 11.48
CA ILE A 261 -10.80 5.58 12.37
C ILE A 261 -9.44 5.03 11.95
N GLU A 262 -8.53 5.90 11.53
CA GLU A 262 -7.24 5.52 10.99
C GLU A 262 -6.14 6.49 11.45
N ASP A 263 -4.87 6.08 11.42
CA ASP A 263 -3.77 7.04 11.60
C ASP A 263 -3.71 8.06 10.45
N ALA A 264 -4.06 7.60 9.26
CA ALA A 264 -4.44 8.45 8.14
C ALA A 264 -5.46 7.69 7.29
N ALA A 265 -6.40 8.38 6.67
CA ALA A 265 -7.48 7.78 5.93
C ALA A 265 -6.96 7.06 4.68
N GLU A 266 -6.99 5.72 4.69
CA GLU A 266 -6.73 4.86 3.54
C GLU A 266 -8.02 4.19 3.05
N VAL A 267 -9.00 3.96 3.93
CA VAL A 267 -10.26 3.33 3.57
C VAL A 267 -11.16 4.33 2.84
N GLN A 268 -11.62 3.92 1.65
CA GLN A 268 -12.43 4.72 0.74
C GLN A 268 -13.82 4.09 0.60
N LEU A 269 -14.71 4.44 1.53
CA LEU A 269 -16.09 3.99 1.52
C LEU A 269 -16.91 4.75 0.48
N GLN A 270 -17.76 4.03 -0.25
CA GLN A 270 -18.66 4.60 -1.26
C GLN A 270 -20.02 4.96 -0.67
N GLN A 271 -20.33 4.46 0.53
CA GLN A 271 -21.61 4.67 1.19
C GLN A 271 -21.83 6.13 1.53
N ALA A 272 -23.10 6.57 1.47
CA ALA A 272 -23.43 7.98 1.72
C ALA A 272 -23.22 8.42 3.17
N HIS A 273 -23.42 7.53 4.15
CA HIS A 273 -23.48 7.89 5.57
C HIS A 273 -22.19 7.55 6.34
N VAL A 274 -21.07 8.10 5.87
CA VAL A 274 -19.73 7.83 6.39
C VAL A 274 -19.17 9.02 7.15
N VAL A 275 -18.53 8.78 8.30
CA VAL A 275 -17.66 9.74 8.97
C VAL A 275 -16.25 9.19 9.07
N THR A 276 -15.31 9.89 8.43
CA THR A 276 -13.89 9.52 8.42
C THR A 276 -13.14 10.31 9.49
N LEU A 277 -12.48 9.61 10.41
CA LEU A 277 -11.70 10.18 11.50
C LEU A 277 -10.22 9.79 11.35
N GLU A 278 -9.33 10.76 11.53
CA GLU A 278 -7.88 10.54 11.54
C GLU A 278 -7.29 10.86 12.91
N SER A 279 -6.35 10.01 13.35
CA SER A 279 -5.51 10.32 14.51
C SER A 279 -4.61 11.52 14.20
N ARG A 280 -4.19 12.24 15.24
CA ARG A 280 -3.33 13.41 15.10
C ARG A 280 -2.14 13.28 16.03
N PRO A 281 -0.89 13.30 15.51
CA PRO A 281 0.28 13.34 16.37
C PRO A 281 0.32 14.65 17.17
N ALA A 282 1.13 14.67 18.23
CA ALA A 282 1.39 15.90 18.96
C ALA A 282 2.07 16.94 18.04
N ASN A 283 1.86 18.22 18.34
CA ASN A 283 2.66 19.28 17.73
C ASN A 283 4.12 19.24 18.27
N ILE A 284 4.98 20.12 17.76
CA ILE A 284 6.40 20.21 18.16
C ILE A 284 6.56 20.43 19.68
N GLU A 285 5.57 21.07 20.31
CA GLU A 285 5.53 21.33 21.75
C GLU A 285 4.98 20.15 22.58
N GLY A 286 4.66 19.02 21.94
CA GLY A 286 4.10 17.84 22.61
C GLY A 286 2.59 17.92 22.88
N ASN A 287 1.92 18.98 22.45
CA ASN A 287 0.51 19.25 22.73
C ASN A 287 -0.43 18.77 21.61
N GLY A 288 -1.70 18.55 21.96
CA GLY A 288 -2.77 18.32 20.99
C GLY A 288 -2.78 16.96 20.29
N LYS A 289 -2.07 15.96 20.84
CA LYS A 289 -2.17 14.57 20.35
C LYS A 289 -3.61 14.06 20.50
N ILE A 290 -4.14 13.46 19.44
CA ILE A 290 -5.41 12.73 19.43
C ILE A 290 -5.12 11.31 18.95
N THR A 291 -5.34 10.32 19.80
CA THR A 291 -5.03 8.92 19.50
C THR A 291 -6.21 8.22 18.84
N ILE A 292 -5.96 7.08 18.19
CA ILE A 292 -7.03 6.19 17.69
C ILE A 292 -8.00 5.84 18.83
N ARG A 293 -7.47 5.59 20.04
CA ARG A 293 -8.29 5.30 21.22
C ARG A 293 -9.27 6.42 21.55
N ASP A 294 -8.82 7.67 21.55
CA ASP A 294 -9.68 8.84 21.81
C ASP A 294 -10.83 8.91 20.78
N LEU A 295 -10.52 8.61 19.52
CA LEU A 295 -11.49 8.59 18.43
C LEU A 295 -12.48 7.42 18.56
N VAL A 296 -12.03 6.22 18.96
CA VAL A 296 -12.91 5.06 19.18
C VAL A 296 -13.91 5.36 20.29
N VAL A 297 -13.44 5.89 21.42
CA VAL A 297 -14.30 6.28 22.54
C VAL A 297 -15.28 7.39 22.14
N ASN A 298 -14.85 8.35 21.32
CA ASN A 298 -15.73 9.39 20.80
C ASN A 298 -16.77 8.83 19.81
N ALA A 299 -16.38 7.88 18.95
CA ALA A 299 -17.24 7.28 17.95
C ALA A 299 -18.45 6.57 18.55
N LEU A 300 -18.32 5.98 19.75
CA LEU A 300 -19.45 5.39 20.49
C LEU A 300 -20.59 6.38 20.77
N ARG A 301 -20.32 7.70 20.75
CA ARG A 301 -21.33 8.76 20.94
C ARG A 301 -21.92 9.27 19.63
N MET A 302 -21.42 8.79 18.49
CA MET A 302 -21.82 9.24 17.15
C MET A 302 -22.96 8.40 16.56
N ARG A 303 -23.53 7.47 17.34
CA ARG A 303 -24.54 6.48 16.93
C ARG A 303 -24.14 5.74 15.63
N PRO A 304 -22.94 5.16 15.53
CA PRO A 304 -22.58 4.36 14.37
C PRO A 304 -23.35 3.03 14.38
N ASP A 305 -23.66 2.51 13.20
CA ASP A 305 -24.00 1.09 13.02
C ASP A 305 -22.72 0.25 13.02
N ARG A 306 -21.63 0.77 12.44
CA ARG A 306 -20.31 0.13 12.39
C ARG A 306 -19.17 1.08 12.72
N ILE A 307 -18.17 0.55 13.42
CA ILE A 307 -16.89 1.21 13.62
C ILE A 307 -15.82 0.40 12.89
N ILE A 308 -15.09 1.05 11.99
CA ILE A 308 -13.98 0.45 11.28
C ILE A 308 -12.70 1.08 11.80
N VAL A 309 -11.85 0.27 12.43
CA VAL A 309 -10.52 0.72 12.85
C VAL A 309 -9.54 0.25 11.77
N GLY A 310 -8.89 1.19 11.08
CA GLY A 310 -8.03 0.85 9.93
C GLY A 310 -6.93 -0.14 10.29
N GLU A 311 -6.25 0.08 11.41
CA GLU A 311 -5.27 -0.85 11.98
C GLU A 311 -5.18 -0.67 13.50
N VAL A 312 -5.16 -1.78 14.24
CA VAL A 312 -4.94 -1.79 15.70
C VAL A 312 -3.47 -2.00 16.00
N ARG A 313 -2.90 -1.14 16.84
CA ARG A 313 -1.49 -1.09 17.22
C ARG A 313 -1.25 -0.97 18.73
N GLY A 314 -2.28 -0.70 19.53
CA GLY A 314 -2.12 -0.45 20.96
C GLY A 314 -3.42 -0.55 21.77
N GLY A 315 -3.49 0.24 22.85
CA GLY A 315 -4.54 0.16 23.87
C GLY A 315 -5.98 0.36 23.37
N GLU A 316 -6.16 0.96 22.19
CA GLU A 316 -7.47 1.06 21.52
C GLU A 316 -8.10 -0.30 21.22
N ALA A 317 -7.31 -1.38 21.21
CA ALA A 317 -7.79 -2.75 21.05
C ALA A 317 -8.89 -3.08 22.06
N LEU A 318 -8.76 -2.63 23.32
CA LEU A 318 -9.77 -2.90 24.34
C LEU A 318 -11.10 -2.21 24.01
N ASP A 319 -11.06 -0.91 23.70
CA ASP A 319 -12.26 -0.13 23.39
C ASP A 319 -12.93 -0.62 22.10
N MET A 320 -12.14 -1.06 21.11
CA MET A 320 -12.64 -1.69 19.89
C MET A 320 -13.36 -3.01 20.18
N LEU A 321 -12.75 -3.90 20.97
CA LEU A 321 -13.38 -5.18 21.36
C LEU A 321 -14.65 -4.94 22.17
N GLN A 322 -14.67 -3.92 23.03
CA GLN A 322 -15.88 -3.52 23.75
C GLN A 322 -16.97 -3.02 22.79
N ALA A 323 -16.63 -2.18 21.81
CA ALA A 323 -17.57 -1.72 20.80
C ALA A 323 -18.21 -2.89 20.03
N MET A 324 -17.38 -3.85 19.59
CA MET A 324 -17.79 -5.07 18.90
C MET A 324 -18.73 -5.95 19.74
N ASN A 325 -18.55 -5.98 21.07
CA ASN A 325 -19.41 -6.72 21.99
C ASN A 325 -20.68 -5.93 22.39
N THR A 326 -20.75 -4.63 22.15
CA THR A 326 -21.80 -3.73 22.67
C THR A 326 -22.62 -3.06 21.56
N GLY A 327 -23.08 -3.84 20.60
CA GLY A 327 -24.08 -3.41 19.62
C GLY A 327 -23.53 -2.70 18.38
N HIS A 328 -22.22 -2.74 18.16
CA HIS A 328 -21.55 -2.27 16.93
C HIS A 328 -21.03 -3.47 16.12
N ASP A 329 -21.89 -4.47 15.94
CA ASP A 329 -21.61 -5.69 15.20
C ASP A 329 -21.30 -5.40 13.71
N GLY A 330 -20.59 -6.32 13.07
CA GLY A 330 -20.14 -6.16 11.69
C GLY A 330 -18.95 -5.21 11.54
N SER A 331 -18.29 -4.88 12.64
CA SER A 331 -17.07 -4.06 12.65
C SER A 331 -15.92 -4.80 11.96
N LEU A 332 -15.10 -4.02 11.25
CA LEU A 332 -13.97 -4.54 10.49
C LEU A 332 -12.69 -3.87 11.00
N THR A 333 -11.60 -4.63 11.06
CA THR A 333 -10.32 -4.06 11.47
C THR A 333 -9.13 -4.81 10.87
N THR A 334 -7.94 -4.22 10.93
CA THR A 334 -6.70 -4.90 10.54
C THR A 334 -5.69 -4.98 11.68
N ILE A 335 -4.83 -6.01 11.63
CA ILE A 335 -3.72 -6.17 12.56
C ILE A 335 -2.48 -6.71 11.84
N HIS A 336 -1.30 -6.26 12.24
CA HIS A 336 -0.06 -6.89 11.80
C HIS A 336 0.18 -8.21 12.54
N ALA A 337 0.05 -9.34 11.86
CA ALA A 337 0.42 -10.64 12.43
C ALA A 337 0.87 -11.65 11.35
N ASN A 338 1.63 -12.65 11.79
CA ASN A 338 2.21 -13.68 10.94
C ASN A 338 1.28 -14.89 10.74
N SER A 339 0.22 -15.00 11.54
CA SER A 339 -0.79 -16.05 11.42
C SER A 339 -2.07 -15.67 12.20
N PRO A 340 -3.21 -16.35 11.96
CA PRO A 340 -4.43 -16.16 12.74
C PRO A 340 -4.25 -16.37 14.26
N ARG A 341 -3.41 -17.33 14.66
CA ARG A 341 -3.13 -17.57 16.09
C ARG A 341 -2.27 -16.45 16.69
N ASP A 342 -1.29 -15.97 15.93
CA ASP A 342 -0.42 -14.85 16.32
C ASP A 342 -1.21 -13.53 16.45
N SER A 343 -2.22 -13.30 15.59
CA SER A 343 -3.07 -12.10 15.72
C SER A 343 -3.83 -12.05 17.05
N LEU A 344 -4.25 -13.20 17.59
CA LEU A 344 -4.91 -13.26 18.90
C LEU A 344 -3.96 -12.90 20.03
N SER A 345 -2.75 -13.47 20.05
CA SER A 345 -1.72 -13.14 21.05
C SER A 345 -1.33 -11.66 20.99
N ARG A 346 -1.30 -11.07 19.80
CA ARG A 346 -1.02 -9.64 19.61
C ARG A 346 -2.17 -8.76 20.11
N LEU A 347 -3.42 -9.12 19.83
CA LEU A 347 -4.58 -8.43 20.41
C LEU A 347 -4.55 -8.48 21.95
N GLU A 348 -4.24 -9.64 22.54
CA GLU A 348 -4.09 -9.77 23.99
C GLU A 348 -3.03 -8.80 24.53
N THR A 349 -1.88 -8.73 23.86
CA THR A 349 -0.81 -7.79 24.21
C THR A 349 -1.24 -6.33 24.09
N MET A 350 -1.93 -5.97 23.01
CA MET A 350 -2.42 -4.61 22.76
C MET A 350 -3.47 -4.18 23.81
N VAL A 351 -4.34 -5.10 24.23
CA VAL A 351 -5.29 -4.85 25.32
C VAL A 351 -4.57 -4.54 26.63
N MET A 352 -3.47 -5.25 26.95
CA MET A 352 -2.66 -4.94 28.13
C MET A 352 -2.02 -3.55 28.08
N MET A 353 -1.82 -2.98 26.89
CA MET A 353 -1.31 -1.59 26.72
C MET A 353 -2.37 -0.52 26.96
N SER A 354 -3.64 -0.90 27.19
CA SER A 354 -4.73 0.05 27.50
C SER A 354 -4.59 0.70 28.88
N GLY A 355 -3.72 0.18 29.74
CA GLY A 355 -3.60 0.62 31.14
C GLY A 355 -4.71 0.11 32.05
N VAL A 356 -5.64 -0.72 31.54
CA VAL A 356 -6.63 -1.43 32.35
C VAL A 356 -6.07 -2.80 32.71
N GLU A 357 -5.95 -3.08 34.01
CA GLU A 357 -5.51 -4.39 34.49
C GLU A 357 -6.66 -5.41 34.38
N LEU A 358 -6.57 -6.29 33.39
CA LEU A 358 -7.48 -7.41 33.20
C LEU A 358 -6.71 -8.73 33.29
N PRO A 359 -7.25 -9.77 33.93
CA PRO A 359 -6.68 -11.11 33.83
C PRO A 359 -6.62 -11.55 32.36
N SER A 360 -5.52 -12.20 31.97
CA SER A 360 -5.31 -12.71 30.60
C SER A 360 -6.49 -13.52 30.07
N ARG A 361 -7.08 -14.38 30.92
CA ARG A 361 -8.29 -15.13 30.58
C ARG A 361 -9.47 -14.23 30.18
N ALA A 362 -9.74 -13.17 30.94
CA ALA A 362 -10.83 -12.23 30.64
C ALA A 362 -10.60 -11.48 29.31
N ILE A 363 -9.33 -11.17 28.98
CA ILE A 363 -8.97 -10.60 27.69
C ILE A 363 -9.28 -11.59 26.55
N ARG A 364 -8.89 -12.86 26.70
CA ARG A 364 -9.17 -13.90 25.71
C ARG A 364 -10.67 -14.14 25.55
N GLU A 365 -11.44 -14.11 26.64
CA GLU A 365 -12.90 -14.18 26.60
C GLU A 365 -13.49 -13.00 25.80
N GLN A 366 -13.01 -11.77 26.01
CA GLN A 366 -13.44 -10.61 25.22
C GLN A 366 -13.09 -10.74 23.73
N VAL A 367 -11.88 -11.21 23.41
CA VAL A 367 -11.44 -11.43 22.02
C VAL A 367 -12.30 -12.50 21.35
N ALA A 368 -12.52 -13.63 22.02
CA ALA A 368 -13.30 -14.74 21.48
C ALA A 368 -14.79 -14.43 21.33
N SER A 369 -15.33 -13.52 22.13
CA SER A 369 -16.71 -13.04 22.03
C SER A 369 -16.88 -11.96 20.94
N ALA A 370 -15.88 -11.09 20.75
CA ALA A 370 -16.00 -9.97 19.83
C ALA A 370 -15.70 -10.34 18.38
N ILE A 371 -14.75 -11.23 18.11
CA ILE A 371 -14.26 -11.50 16.76
C ILE A 371 -14.81 -12.83 16.29
N ASP A 372 -15.55 -12.80 15.18
CA ASP A 372 -16.15 -14.00 14.60
C ASP A 372 -15.19 -14.65 13.59
N LEU A 373 -14.51 -13.84 12.77
CA LEU A 373 -13.75 -14.30 11.61
C LEU A 373 -12.37 -13.63 11.50
N ILE A 374 -11.33 -14.42 11.24
CA ILE A 374 -9.98 -13.94 10.94
C ILE A 374 -9.63 -14.27 9.48
N ILE A 375 -9.15 -13.28 8.73
CA ILE A 375 -8.67 -13.46 7.36
C ILE A 375 -7.17 -13.17 7.33
N GLN A 376 -6.37 -14.19 7.02
CA GLN A 376 -4.92 -14.05 6.88
C GLN A 376 -4.57 -13.72 5.43
N VAL A 377 -3.80 -12.66 5.23
CA VAL A 377 -3.31 -12.21 3.92
C VAL A 377 -1.79 -12.16 3.93
N GLU A 378 -1.17 -12.71 2.89
CA GLU A 378 0.28 -12.75 2.75
C GLU A 378 0.74 -12.21 1.39
N ARG A 379 1.90 -11.55 1.39
CA ARG A 379 2.65 -11.23 0.17
C ARG A 379 3.55 -12.42 -0.16
N MET A 380 3.25 -13.06 -1.27
CA MET A 380 4.01 -14.17 -1.82
C MET A 380 5.37 -13.71 -2.35
N VAL A 381 6.29 -14.64 -2.55
CA VAL A 381 7.66 -14.36 -3.04
C VAL A 381 7.69 -13.74 -4.45
N ASP A 382 6.64 -13.96 -5.25
CA ASP A 382 6.48 -13.38 -6.58
C ASP A 382 5.90 -11.95 -6.54
N GLY A 383 5.61 -11.41 -5.35
CA GLY A 383 4.98 -10.11 -5.14
C GLY A 383 3.44 -10.14 -5.14
N SER A 384 2.84 -11.27 -5.52
CA SER A 384 1.38 -11.42 -5.48
C SER A 384 0.87 -11.43 -4.03
N ARG A 385 -0.35 -10.95 -3.81
CA ARG A 385 -0.99 -10.92 -2.50
C ARG A 385 -2.10 -11.95 -2.50
N LYS A 386 -2.18 -12.82 -1.48
CA LYS A 386 -3.18 -13.88 -1.42
C LYS A 386 -3.78 -14.02 -0.03
N VAL A 387 -5.07 -14.33 0.03
CA VAL A 387 -5.76 -14.76 1.25
C VAL A 387 -5.33 -16.20 1.53
N THR A 388 -4.46 -16.40 2.53
CA THR A 388 -3.89 -17.71 2.80
C THR A 388 -4.77 -18.56 3.70
N LYS A 389 -5.50 -17.94 4.62
CA LYS A 389 -6.40 -18.62 5.55
C LYS A 389 -7.62 -17.76 5.87
N ILE A 390 -8.77 -18.42 6.05
CA ILE A 390 -9.97 -17.84 6.64
C ILE A 390 -10.36 -18.76 7.79
N SER A 391 -10.33 -18.24 9.01
CA SER A 391 -10.52 -19.02 10.23
C SER A 391 -11.61 -18.40 11.09
N GLU A 392 -12.58 -19.20 11.53
CA GLU A 392 -13.56 -18.81 12.54
C GLU A 392 -12.97 -18.93 13.94
N ILE A 393 -13.38 -18.02 14.84
CA ILE A 393 -13.16 -18.19 16.27
C ILE A 393 -14.34 -18.95 16.87
N ILE A 394 -14.07 -20.11 17.47
CA ILE A 394 -15.11 -20.98 18.04
C ILE A 394 -15.42 -20.60 19.49
N GLY A 395 -14.42 -20.14 20.22
CA GLY A 395 -14.55 -19.79 21.63
C GLY A 395 -13.27 -20.08 22.42
N LEU A 396 -13.41 -20.16 23.74
CA LEU A 396 -12.32 -20.45 24.67
C LEU A 396 -12.44 -21.88 25.22
N GLU A 397 -11.44 -22.71 24.97
CA GLU A 397 -11.30 -24.03 25.60
C GLU A 397 -10.18 -23.99 26.64
N GLY A 398 -10.56 -24.00 27.92
CA GLY A 398 -9.63 -23.81 29.02
C GLY A 398 -9.04 -22.39 28.99
N GLU A 399 -7.80 -22.27 28.53
CA GLU A 399 -7.05 -21.01 28.41
C GLU A 399 -6.72 -20.65 26.96
N ILE A 400 -7.11 -21.48 25.99
CA ILE A 400 -6.73 -21.34 24.58
C ILE A 400 -7.95 -20.95 23.77
N VAL A 401 -7.82 -19.88 22.97
CA VAL A 401 -8.84 -19.52 21.96
C VAL A 401 -8.74 -20.51 20.80
N THR A 402 -9.84 -21.19 20.52
CA THR A 402 -9.93 -22.22 19.49
C THR A 402 -10.32 -21.61 18.15
N LEU A 403 -9.57 -21.97 17.12
CA LEU A 403 -9.76 -21.52 15.74
C LEU A 403 -10.13 -22.71 14.86
N GLN A 404 -10.97 -22.45 13.87
CA GLN A 404 -11.35 -23.45 12.88
C GLN A 404 -11.18 -22.89 11.47
N ASP A 405 -10.30 -23.51 10.67
CA ASP A 405 -10.04 -23.07 9.30
C ASP A 405 -11.20 -23.46 8.38
N ILE A 406 -11.79 -22.48 7.71
CA ILE A 406 -12.89 -22.64 6.74
C ILE A 406 -12.32 -22.74 5.32
N PHE A 407 -11.36 -21.87 5.00
CA PHE A 407 -10.66 -21.86 3.71
C PHE A 407 -9.16 -21.79 3.88
N LEU A 408 -8.43 -22.50 3.02
CA LEU A 408 -6.97 -22.53 2.97
C LEU A 408 -6.49 -22.32 1.54
N PHE A 409 -5.42 -21.53 1.39
CA PHE A 409 -4.66 -21.47 0.15
C PHE A 409 -3.63 -22.60 0.13
N HIS A 410 -3.72 -23.47 -0.87
CA HIS A 410 -2.78 -24.56 -1.08
C HIS A 410 -1.81 -24.18 -2.20
N GLN A 411 -0.58 -23.82 -1.83
CA GLN A 411 0.49 -23.60 -2.81
C GLN A 411 0.91 -24.94 -3.41
N MET A 412 0.88 -25.03 -4.74
CA MET A 412 1.22 -26.22 -5.52
C MET A 412 2.62 -26.12 -6.16
N GLY A 413 3.31 -24.99 -5.99
CA GLY A 413 4.64 -24.74 -6.53
C GLY A 413 4.72 -23.39 -7.25
N PHE A 414 5.58 -23.34 -8.25
CA PHE A 414 5.81 -22.16 -9.08
C PHE A 414 5.59 -22.49 -10.57
N ASP A 415 5.26 -21.47 -11.38
CA ASP A 415 5.26 -21.60 -12.84
C ASP A 415 6.65 -21.37 -13.45
N GLU A 416 6.77 -21.48 -14.77
CA GLU A 416 8.03 -21.30 -15.51
C GLU A 416 8.61 -19.88 -15.38
N HIS A 417 7.79 -18.90 -14.98
CA HIS A 417 8.18 -17.51 -14.76
C HIS A 417 8.42 -17.19 -13.28
N GLY A 418 8.35 -18.19 -12.39
CA GLY A 418 8.54 -18.05 -10.95
C GLY A 418 7.32 -17.50 -10.20
N ASN A 419 6.14 -17.45 -10.82
CA ASN A 419 4.91 -17.02 -10.14
C ASN A 419 4.33 -18.17 -9.30
N VAL A 420 3.71 -17.83 -8.18
CA VAL A 420 3.09 -18.79 -7.26
C VAL A 420 1.86 -19.42 -7.89
N LYS A 421 1.90 -20.75 -8.04
CA LYS A 421 0.75 -21.57 -8.40
C LYS A 421 0.10 -22.13 -7.14
N GLY A 422 -1.19 -21.92 -6.97
CA GLY A 422 -1.96 -22.52 -5.89
C GLY A 422 -3.45 -22.32 -6.04
N LYS A 423 -4.24 -22.94 -5.16
CA LYS A 423 -5.70 -22.86 -5.17
C LYS A 423 -6.24 -22.69 -3.76
N HIS A 424 -7.27 -21.86 -3.64
CA HIS A 424 -8.09 -21.81 -2.44
C HIS A 424 -8.97 -23.06 -2.36
N LYS A 425 -9.06 -23.66 -1.17
CA LYS A 425 -9.88 -24.83 -0.90
C LYS A 425 -10.68 -24.63 0.38
N ALA A 426 -11.95 -24.99 0.34
CA ALA A 426 -12.74 -25.17 1.55
C ALA A 426 -12.27 -26.42 2.30
N THR A 427 -12.34 -26.38 3.63
CA THR A 427 -11.96 -27.48 4.52
C THR A 427 -13.11 -28.49 4.73
N GLY A 428 -14.34 -28.17 4.31
CA GLY A 428 -15.54 -28.96 4.61
C GLY A 428 -16.30 -28.47 5.83
N ILE A 429 -15.74 -27.51 6.57
CA ILE A 429 -16.32 -26.98 7.78
C ILE A 429 -17.33 -25.88 7.46
N MET A 430 -18.50 -25.96 8.10
CA MET A 430 -19.50 -24.91 8.06
C MET A 430 -19.37 -24.04 9.32
N PRO A 431 -19.38 -22.70 9.21
CA PRO A 431 -19.23 -21.82 10.36
C PRO A 431 -20.41 -21.91 11.34
N ASN A 432 -20.18 -21.66 12.63
CA ASN A 432 -21.24 -21.62 13.64
C ASN A 432 -22.10 -20.35 13.54
N PHE A 433 -21.52 -19.23 13.10
CA PHE A 433 -22.24 -17.96 12.94
C PHE A 433 -23.21 -17.93 11.73
N MET A 434 -23.45 -19.05 11.06
CA MET A 434 -24.41 -19.15 9.94
C MET A 434 -25.83 -18.70 10.32
N GLU A 435 -26.28 -19.02 11.54
CA GLU A 435 -27.59 -18.60 12.03
C GLU A 435 -27.66 -17.07 12.26
N LYS A 436 -26.55 -16.43 12.65
CA LYS A 436 -26.45 -14.96 12.76
C LYS A 436 -26.64 -14.31 11.40
N ILE A 437 -25.98 -14.83 10.37
CA ILE A 437 -26.12 -14.33 8.99
C ILE A 437 -27.58 -14.47 8.50
N LYS A 438 -28.21 -15.60 8.81
CA LYS A 438 -29.63 -15.85 8.50
C LYS A 438 -30.59 -14.92 9.24
N ALA A 439 -30.31 -14.60 10.50
CA ALA A 439 -31.08 -13.62 11.27
C ALA A 439 -31.01 -12.20 10.65
N HIS A 440 -29.93 -11.90 9.92
CA HIS A 440 -29.77 -10.67 9.13
C HIS A 440 -30.32 -10.77 7.70
N GLY A 441 -31.06 -11.83 7.36
CA GLY A 441 -31.74 -11.98 6.07
C GLY A 441 -30.85 -12.50 4.94
N GLU A 442 -29.61 -12.88 5.23
CA GLU A 442 -28.67 -13.44 4.26
C GLU A 442 -28.59 -14.96 4.39
N ASN A 443 -28.28 -15.69 3.31
CA ASN A 443 -28.15 -17.14 3.38
C ASN A 443 -26.90 -17.60 2.64
N ILE A 444 -26.03 -18.34 3.34
CA ILE A 444 -24.81 -18.88 2.75
C ILE A 444 -25.09 -20.27 2.16
N PRO A 445 -24.89 -20.47 0.85
CA PRO A 445 -25.04 -21.78 0.23
C PRO A 445 -24.03 -22.79 0.82
N PRO A 446 -24.48 -23.97 1.33
CA PRO A 446 -23.56 -24.99 1.83
C PRO A 446 -22.56 -25.50 0.78
N SER A 447 -22.86 -25.29 -0.51
CA SER A 447 -21.95 -25.62 -1.61
C SER A 447 -20.61 -24.90 -1.54
N LEU A 448 -20.55 -23.71 -0.92
CA LEU A 448 -19.30 -22.94 -0.76
C LEU A 448 -18.26 -23.66 0.09
N PHE A 449 -18.69 -24.56 0.98
CA PHE A 449 -17.81 -25.27 1.90
C PHE A 449 -17.40 -26.67 1.41
N LYS A 450 -17.85 -27.10 0.22
CA LYS A 450 -17.52 -28.44 -0.29
C LYS A 450 -16.01 -28.55 -0.59
N PRO A 451 -15.30 -29.55 -0.02
CA PRO A 451 -13.89 -29.75 -0.33
C PRO A 451 -13.70 -30.04 -1.82
N VAL A 452 -12.76 -29.32 -2.46
CA VAL A 452 -12.43 -29.55 -3.87
C VAL A 452 -11.68 -30.88 -3.99
N GLY A 453 -12.37 -31.94 -4.43
CA GLY A 453 -11.80 -33.27 -4.65
C GLY A 453 -12.64 -34.45 -4.11
N THR A 454 -13.78 -34.22 -3.48
CA THR A 454 -14.73 -35.32 -3.18
C THR A 454 -15.51 -35.67 -4.47
N PRO A 455 -15.36 -36.88 -5.03
CA PRO A 455 -16.28 -37.34 -6.06
C PRO A 455 -17.71 -37.34 -5.48
N ASN A 456 -18.70 -36.97 -6.31
CA ASN A 456 -20.11 -37.13 -5.98
C ASN A 456 -20.37 -38.61 -5.61
N MET A 457 -20.28 -38.94 -4.32
CA MET A 457 -20.93 -40.12 -3.79
C MET A 457 -22.40 -39.75 -3.65
N ASP A 458 -23.14 -39.97 -4.73
CA ASP A 458 -24.58 -40.10 -4.66
C ASP A 458 -24.90 -41.29 -3.73
N PRO A 459 -25.52 -41.08 -2.54
CA PRO A 459 -25.84 -42.17 -1.63
C PRO A 459 -26.90 -43.13 -2.19
N PHE A 460 -27.48 -42.84 -3.36
CA PHE A 460 -28.61 -43.56 -3.92
C PHE A 460 -28.39 -44.21 -5.29
N ARG A 461 -27.14 -44.47 -5.72
CA ARG A 461 -26.91 -45.51 -6.75
C ARG A 461 -26.85 -46.91 -6.14
N LYS A 462 -28.01 -47.37 -5.65
CA LYS A 462 -28.31 -48.80 -5.53
C LYS A 462 -28.99 -49.28 -6.81
N GLY A 463 -28.37 -50.25 -7.47
CA GLY A 463 -29.05 -51.25 -8.31
C GLY A 463 -29.42 -50.82 -9.73
N LEU A 464 -28.67 -51.34 -10.70
CA LEU A 464 -29.14 -52.37 -11.63
C LEU A 464 -27.94 -53.10 -12.24
#